data_AF-A0AA44U2C1-F1
#
_entry.id   AF-A0AA44U2C1-F1
#
_cell.length_a   1.000
_cell.length_b   1.000
_cell.length_c   1.000
_cell.angle_alpha   90.00
_cell.angle_beta   90.00
_cell.angle_gamma   90.00
#
_symmetry.space_group_name_H-M   'P 1'
#
loop_
_entity.id
_entity.type
_entity.pdbx_description
1 polymer ?
#
loop_
_entity_poly.entity_id
_entity_poly.type
_entity_poly.pdbx_seq_one_letter_code
_entity_poly.pdbx_strand_id
1 'polypeptide(L)'
;DQAMEALIAAWQAEALNKGALARLAIVRQGAGVSVDQVLVTFPNGETRRMKPGPSSEITKAVVEVFAPAFLTAPAVVFLSESGNKVVARDDALARSIGLAIQADKNLPDTILVDLGPAHPLLVFVEVVATDGPISKRSK
;
A
#
# COMPACT_ATOMS: atom_id res chain seq x y z
N ASP A 1 43.38 15.07 6.59
CA ASP A 1 42.37 14.55 7.54
C ASP A 1 41.54 15.63 8.23
N GLN A 2 42.13 16.59 8.96
CA GLN A 2 41.37 17.62 9.68
C GLN A 2 40.47 18.54 8.80
N ALA A 3 40.91 18.83 7.58
CA ALA A 3 40.13 19.64 6.63
C ALA A 3 38.89 18.91 6.07
N MET A 4 38.96 17.58 5.95
CA MET A 4 37.82 16.76 5.51
C MET A 4 36.74 16.72 6.61
N GLU A 5 37.16 16.52 7.86
CA GLU A 5 36.25 16.54 9.02
C GLU A 5 35.53 17.88 9.15
N ALA A 6 36.22 19.00 8.93
CA ALA A 6 35.61 20.32 8.94
C ALA A 6 34.57 20.51 7.82
N LEU A 7 34.84 19.99 6.62
CA LEU A 7 33.89 20.02 5.49
C LEU A 7 32.67 19.13 5.76
N ILE A 8 32.87 17.95 6.34
CA ILE A 8 31.77 17.05 6.74
C ILE A 8 30.90 17.73 7.80
N ALA A 9 31.50 18.33 8.83
CA ALA A 9 30.77 19.01 9.89
C ALA A 9 29.97 20.22 9.37
N ALA A 10 30.55 21.01 8.47
CA ALA A 10 29.86 22.14 7.84
C ALA A 10 28.67 21.66 6.99
N TRP A 11 28.87 20.63 6.17
CA TRP A 11 27.80 20.02 5.38
C TRP A 11 26.69 19.44 6.25
N GLN A 12 27.04 18.75 7.34
CA GLN A 12 26.04 18.21 8.28
C GLN A 12 25.25 19.31 8.98
N ALA A 13 25.91 20.41 9.39
CA ALA A 13 25.23 21.54 10.02
C ALA A 13 24.23 22.21 9.07
N GLU A 14 24.55 22.28 7.77
CA GLU A 14 23.68 22.85 6.75
C GLU A 14 22.57 21.87 6.33
N ALA A 15 22.92 20.63 5.99
CA ALA A 15 22.03 19.63 5.39
C ALA A 15 21.23 18.79 6.41
N LEU A 16 21.71 18.64 7.65
CA LEU A 16 21.07 17.87 8.72
C LEU A 16 20.68 18.76 9.92
N ASN A 17 20.38 20.03 9.67
CA ASN A 17 19.85 20.91 10.69
C ASN A 17 18.50 20.40 11.25
N LYS A 18 18.08 20.95 12.40
CA LYS A 18 16.84 20.54 13.09
C LYS A 18 15.60 20.60 12.19
N GLY A 19 15.52 21.56 11.26
CA GLY A 19 14.42 21.67 10.30
C GLY A 19 14.45 20.58 9.22
N ALA A 20 15.62 20.25 8.70
CA ALA A 20 15.80 19.15 7.75
C ALA A 20 15.48 17.78 8.39
N LEU A 21 15.94 17.56 9.62
CA LEU A 21 15.62 16.36 10.41
C LEU A 21 14.14 16.27 10.76
N ALA A 22 13.51 17.39 11.17
CA ALA A 22 12.07 17.43 11.42
C ALA A 22 11.26 17.13 10.16
N ARG A 23 11.63 17.71 9.01
CA ARG A 23 11.00 17.42 7.72
C ARG A 23 11.16 15.94 7.35
N LEU A 24 12.36 15.37 7.50
CA LEU A 24 12.61 13.95 7.28
C LEU A 24 11.76 13.07 8.19
N ALA A 25 11.62 13.43 9.47
CA ALA A 25 10.78 12.70 10.42
C ALA A 25 9.29 12.75 10.05
N ILE A 26 8.78 13.92 9.67
CA ILE A 26 7.38 14.13 9.24
C ILE A 26 7.09 13.35 7.95
N VAL A 27 7.99 13.43 6.96
CA VAL A 27 7.86 12.67 5.70
C VAL A 27 7.93 11.16 5.95
N ARG A 28 8.85 10.70 6.81
CA ARG A 28 8.97 9.27 7.19
C ARG A 28 7.73 8.74 7.92
N GLN A 29 7.06 9.58 8.69
CA GLN A 29 5.79 9.24 9.34
C GLN A 29 4.59 9.32 8.37
N GLY A 30 4.80 9.62 7.08
CA GLY A 30 3.73 9.71 6.09
C GLY A 30 2.86 10.96 6.22
N ALA A 31 3.22 11.92 7.07
CA ALA A 31 2.48 13.16 7.28
C ALA A 31 2.73 14.21 6.17
N GLY A 32 3.69 13.97 5.26
CA GLY A 32 3.89 14.73 4.04
C GLY A 32 3.28 14.05 2.81
N VAL A 33 2.75 14.84 1.87
CA VAL A 33 2.33 14.36 0.54
C VAL A 33 3.60 14.09 -0.27
N SER A 34 3.98 12.82 -0.46
CA SER A 34 4.93 12.48 -1.53
C SER A 34 4.16 12.47 -2.84
N VAL A 35 4.67 13.18 -3.85
CA VAL A 35 3.98 13.45 -5.13
C VAL A 35 3.81 12.17 -5.97
N ASP A 36 4.59 11.13 -5.71
CA ASP A 36 4.64 9.92 -6.54
C ASP A 36 3.89 8.71 -5.92
N GLN A 37 2.75 8.90 -5.28
CA GLN A 37 1.98 7.78 -4.69
C GLN A 37 0.65 7.54 -5.41
N VAL A 38 0.29 6.26 -5.55
CA VAL A 38 -1.04 5.87 -6.01
C VAL A 38 -1.98 5.91 -4.81
N LEU A 39 -2.95 6.83 -4.84
CA LEU A 39 -3.97 6.95 -3.80
C LEU A 39 -5.19 6.12 -4.20
N VAL A 40 -5.51 5.09 -3.42
CA VAL A 40 -6.69 4.24 -3.58
C VAL A 40 -7.78 4.70 -2.64
N THR A 41 -8.99 4.92 -3.15
CA THR A 41 -10.16 5.36 -2.39
C THR A 41 -11.10 4.19 -2.19
N PHE A 42 -11.36 3.84 -0.95
CA PHE A 42 -12.22 2.72 -0.59
C PHE A 42 -13.69 3.13 -0.69
N PRO A 43 -14.63 2.17 -0.81
CA PRO A 43 -16.06 2.47 -0.86
C PRO A 43 -16.58 3.26 0.36
N ASN A 44 -15.93 3.14 1.52
CA ASN A 44 -16.27 3.87 2.74
C ASN A 44 -15.68 5.31 2.79
N GLY A 45 -14.99 5.76 1.74
CA GLY A 45 -14.34 7.07 1.66
C GLY A 45 -12.95 7.14 2.30
N GLU A 46 -12.47 6.07 2.92
CA GLU A 46 -11.08 5.98 3.37
C GLU A 46 -10.14 5.99 2.17
N THR A 47 -8.93 6.55 2.35
CA THR A 47 -7.91 6.47 1.32
C THR A 47 -6.69 5.71 1.81
N ARG A 48 -6.09 4.94 0.91
CA ARG A 48 -4.86 4.20 1.14
C ARG A 48 -3.81 4.60 0.12
N ARG A 49 -2.58 4.80 0.59
CA ARG A 49 -1.44 5.13 -0.25
C ARG A 49 -0.69 3.86 -0.61
N MET A 50 -0.41 3.70 -1.89
CA MET A 50 0.42 2.62 -2.42
C MET A 50 1.65 3.22 -3.11
N LYS A 51 2.74 2.44 -3.13
CA LYS A 51 3.91 2.80 -3.95
C LYS A 51 3.50 2.89 -5.42
N PRO A 52 4.11 3.77 -6.20
CA PRO A 52 3.82 3.87 -7.63
C PRO A 52 4.24 2.58 -8.34
N GLY A 53 3.42 2.12 -9.27
CA GLY A 53 3.72 0.95 -10.09
C GLY A 53 2.47 0.36 -10.77
N PRO A 54 2.64 -0.43 -11.85
CA PRO A 54 1.53 -1.02 -12.59
C PRO A 54 0.57 -1.84 -11.71
N SER A 55 1.07 -2.63 -10.77
CA SER A 55 0.22 -3.39 -9.84
C SER A 55 -0.61 -2.49 -8.93
N SER A 56 -0.07 -1.34 -8.49
CA SER A 56 -0.82 -0.40 -7.67
C SER A 56 -1.94 0.28 -8.46
N GLU A 57 -1.70 0.60 -9.73
CA GLU A 57 -2.72 1.14 -10.64
C GLU A 57 -3.84 0.13 -10.90
N ILE A 58 -3.50 -1.14 -11.11
CA ILE A 58 -4.50 -2.20 -11.26
C ILE A 58 -5.27 -2.40 -9.94
N THR A 59 -4.59 -2.41 -8.79
CA THR A 59 -5.24 -2.50 -7.48
C THR A 59 -6.21 -1.35 -7.27
N LYS A 60 -5.83 -0.13 -7.63
CA LYS A 60 -6.71 1.04 -7.62
C LYS A 60 -7.95 0.81 -8.47
N ALA A 61 -7.78 0.33 -9.72
CA ALA A 61 -8.91 0.02 -10.59
C ALA A 61 -9.79 -1.11 -10.05
N VAL A 62 -9.21 -2.11 -9.37
CA VAL A 62 -9.99 -3.17 -8.71
C VAL A 62 -10.91 -2.58 -7.64
N VAL A 63 -10.39 -1.68 -6.80
CA VAL A 63 -11.17 -1.09 -5.70
C VAL A 63 -12.16 -0.03 -6.19
N GLU A 64 -11.74 0.85 -7.10
CA GLU A 64 -12.52 2.04 -7.49
C GLU A 64 -13.41 1.82 -8.70
N VAL A 65 -13.14 0.80 -9.53
CA VAL A 65 -13.91 0.54 -10.75
C VAL A 65 -14.57 -0.83 -10.68
N PHE A 66 -13.81 -1.90 -10.45
CA PHE A 66 -14.38 -3.26 -10.43
C PHE A 66 -15.35 -3.44 -9.26
N ALA A 67 -14.95 -3.13 -8.02
CA ALA A 67 -15.80 -3.35 -6.85
C ALA A 67 -17.18 -2.68 -6.98
N PRO A 68 -17.31 -1.37 -7.31
CA PRO A 68 -18.63 -0.76 -7.47
C PRO A 68 -19.38 -1.19 -8.73
N ALA A 69 -18.70 -1.71 -9.77
CA ALA A 69 -19.36 -2.16 -10.99
C ALA A 69 -19.95 -3.58 -10.87
N PHE A 70 -19.33 -4.44 -10.06
CA PHE A 70 -19.66 -5.87 -9.99
C PHE A 70 -20.21 -6.34 -8.64
N LEU A 71 -20.04 -5.55 -7.57
CA LEU A 71 -20.55 -5.87 -6.23
C LEU A 71 -21.69 -4.92 -5.85
N THR A 72 -22.66 -5.42 -5.10
CA THR A 72 -23.86 -4.65 -4.73
C THR A 72 -23.58 -3.67 -3.60
N ALA A 73 -22.86 -4.11 -2.56
CA ALA A 73 -22.43 -3.29 -1.44
C ALA A 73 -20.98 -3.64 -1.07
N PRO A 74 -19.99 -3.16 -1.85
CA PRO A 74 -18.59 -3.51 -1.68
C PRO A 74 -17.97 -2.90 -0.42
N ALA A 75 -17.11 -3.66 0.25
CA ALA A 75 -16.15 -3.16 1.22
C ALA A 75 -14.79 -3.84 1.04
N VAL A 76 -13.72 -3.15 1.44
CA VAL A 76 -12.35 -3.69 1.42
C VAL A 76 -12.04 -4.28 2.79
N VAL A 77 -11.69 -5.56 2.82
CA VAL A 77 -11.27 -6.28 4.04
C VAL A 77 -9.77 -6.17 4.24
N PHE A 78 -9.01 -6.33 3.15
CA PHE A 78 -7.56 -6.36 3.17
C PHE A 78 -7.03 -5.76 1.87
N LEU A 79 -5.96 -4.97 1.96
CA LEU A 79 -5.20 -4.51 0.80
C LEU A 79 -3.70 -4.64 1.11
N SER A 80 -2.97 -5.32 0.23
CA SER A 80 -1.53 -5.53 0.36
C SER A 80 -0.77 -4.22 0.09
N GLU A 81 0.16 -3.86 0.97
CA GLU A 81 1.10 -2.77 0.73
C GLU A 81 2.47 -3.35 0.38
N SER A 82 3.01 -2.97 -0.77
CA SER A 82 4.34 -3.39 -1.21
C SER A 82 5.43 -2.83 -0.29
N GLY A 83 5.74 -3.56 0.79
CA GLY A 83 6.80 -3.25 1.74
C GLY A 83 6.45 -3.40 3.21
N ASN A 84 5.17 -3.55 3.57
CA ASN A 84 4.75 -3.89 4.93
C ASN A 84 3.58 -4.87 4.87
N LYS A 85 3.87 -6.10 5.30
CA LYS A 85 2.89 -7.18 5.41
C LYS A 85 1.93 -6.85 6.56
N VAL A 86 0.68 -6.61 6.17
CA VAL A 86 -0.51 -6.47 7.03
C VAL A 86 -0.52 -5.20 7.89
N VAL A 87 -1.32 -4.22 7.47
CA VAL A 87 -1.71 -3.11 8.36
C VAL A 87 -2.55 -3.68 9.49
N ALA A 88 -2.22 -3.37 10.76
CA ALA A 88 -2.84 -3.96 11.95
C ALA A 88 -4.38 -3.89 11.96
N ARG A 89 -4.95 -2.88 11.28
CA ARG A 89 -6.39 -2.71 11.12
C ARG A 89 -7.03 -3.75 10.21
N ASP A 90 -6.37 -4.12 9.12
CA ASP A 90 -6.87 -5.07 8.14
C ASP A 90 -6.87 -6.50 8.75
N ASP A 91 -5.88 -6.81 9.59
CA ASP A 91 -5.85 -8.06 10.37
C ASP A 91 -7.00 -8.15 11.37
N ALA A 92 -7.27 -7.05 12.10
CA ALA A 92 -8.36 -7.01 13.06
C ALA A 92 -9.73 -7.20 12.39
N LEU A 93 -9.92 -6.58 11.22
CA LEU A 93 -11.14 -6.73 10.42
C LEU A 93 -11.26 -8.16 9.87
N ALA A 94 -10.19 -8.73 9.34
CA ALA A 94 -10.22 -10.10 8.84
C ALA A 94 -10.51 -11.11 9.96
N ARG A 95 -9.88 -10.97 11.14
CA ARG A 95 -10.14 -11.85 12.29
C ARG A 95 -11.58 -11.74 12.80
N SER A 96 -12.17 -10.54 12.80
CA SER A 96 -13.55 -10.36 13.26
C SER A 96 -14.57 -11.06 12.37
N ILE A 97 -14.23 -11.30 11.09
CA ILE A 97 -15.03 -12.09 10.15
C ILE A 97 -14.56 -13.55 10.01
N GLY A 98 -13.67 -14.01 10.89
CA GLY A 98 -13.18 -15.40 10.91
C GLY A 98 -12.10 -15.73 9.87
N LEU A 99 -11.55 -14.74 9.19
CA LEU A 99 -10.43 -14.89 8.26
C LEU A 99 -9.09 -14.76 9.01
N ALA A 100 -8.39 -15.88 9.19
CA ALA A 100 -7.04 -15.89 9.74
C ALA A 100 -6.02 -15.55 8.64
N ILE A 101 -5.70 -14.25 8.51
CA ILE A 101 -4.66 -13.76 7.59
C ILE A 101 -3.29 -14.11 8.17
N GLN A 102 -2.65 -15.15 7.64
CA GLN A 102 -1.27 -15.49 7.99
C GLN A 102 -0.32 -14.61 7.15
N ALA A 103 0.23 -13.55 7.75
CA ALA A 103 1.11 -12.58 7.09
C ALA A 103 2.32 -13.22 6.36
N ASP A 104 2.72 -14.43 6.74
CA ASP A 104 3.84 -15.17 6.19
C ASP A 104 3.49 -16.03 4.96
N LYS A 105 2.20 -16.30 4.67
CA LYS A 105 1.76 -17.17 3.57
C LYS A 105 0.97 -16.40 2.52
N ASN A 106 1.44 -16.44 1.27
CA ASN A 106 0.78 -16.01 0.03
C ASN A 106 -0.62 -15.39 0.22
N LEU A 107 -0.65 -14.12 0.66
CA LEU A 107 -1.87 -13.35 0.75
C LEU A 107 -2.19 -12.79 -0.63
N PRO A 108 -3.48 -12.76 -1.02
CA PRO A 108 -3.89 -12.07 -2.23
C PRO A 108 -3.56 -10.57 -2.13
N ASP A 109 -3.48 -9.88 -3.26
CA ASP A 109 -3.25 -8.43 -3.27
C ASP A 109 -4.39 -7.64 -2.63
N THR A 110 -5.65 -8.07 -2.79
CA THR A 110 -6.78 -7.48 -2.06
C THR A 110 -7.88 -8.51 -1.78
N ILE A 111 -8.57 -8.33 -0.65
CA ILE A 111 -9.77 -9.08 -0.30
C ILE A 111 -10.90 -8.08 -0.19
N LEU A 112 -11.94 -8.29 -0.99
CA LEU A 112 -13.18 -7.54 -0.94
C LEU A 112 -14.28 -8.39 -0.30
N VAL A 113 -15.32 -7.73 0.19
CA VAL A 113 -16.57 -8.35 0.58
C VAL A 113 -17.73 -7.64 -0.10
N ASP A 114 -18.69 -8.40 -0.64
CA ASP A 114 -20.00 -7.88 -1.03
C ASP A 114 -21.01 -8.16 0.07
N LEU A 115 -21.57 -7.09 0.63
CA LEU A 115 -22.56 -7.13 1.71
C LEU A 115 -24.01 -7.08 1.19
N GLY A 116 -24.23 -7.01 -0.12
CA GLY A 116 -25.57 -6.93 -0.69
C GLY A 116 -26.38 -8.25 -0.65
N PRO A 117 -25.78 -9.41 -0.96
CA PRO A 117 -26.46 -10.70 -0.86
C PRO A 117 -26.79 -11.11 0.59
N ALA A 118 -27.73 -12.05 0.76
CA ALA A 118 -28.11 -12.56 2.09
C ALA A 118 -26.96 -13.21 2.87
N HIS A 119 -25.99 -13.79 2.15
CA HIS A 119 -24.73 -14.26 2.71
C HIS A 119 -23.59 -13.45 2.08
N PRO A 120 -22.76 -12.77 2.89
CA PRO A 120 -21.64 -11.98 2.36
C PRO A 120 -20.72 -12.81 1.47
N LEU A 121 -20.32 -12.25 0.33
CA LEU A 121 -19.41 -12.90 -0.61
C LEU A 121 -18.00 -12.33 -0.43
N LEU A 122 -17.03 -13.20 -0.18
CA LEU A 122 -15.61 -12.83 -0.17
C LEU A 122 -15.02 -12.96 -1.57
N VAL A 123 -14.34 -11.92 -2.03
CA VAL A 123 -13.68 -11.88 -3.34
C VAL A 123 -12.18 -11.70 -3.11
N PHE A 124 -11.42 -12.73 -3.47
CA PHE A 124 -9.96 -12.73 -3.41
C PHE A 124 -9.44 -12.30 -4.78
N VAL A 125 -8.61 -11.26 -4.80
CA VAL A 125 -8.08 -10.71 -6.06
C VAL A 125 -6.57 -10.70 -6.02
N GLU A 126 -5.98 -11.29 -7.07
CA GLU A 126 -4.54 -11.23 -7.34
C GLU A 126 -4.31 -10.29 -8.53
N VAL A 127 -3.37 -9.36 -8.37
CA VAL A 127 -3.03 -8.37 -9.38
C VAL A 127 -1.79 -8.80 -10.13
N VAL A 128 -1.98 -9.17 -11.40
CA VAL A 128 -0.88 -9.58 -12.28
C VAL A 128 -0.46 -8.41 -13.16
N ALA A 129 0.76 -7.93 -12.95
CA ALA A 129 1.46 -7.05 -13.88
C ALA A 129 2.79 -7.70 -14.29
N THR A 130 3.07 -7.72 -15.60
CA THR A 130 4.38 -8.15 -16.10
C THR A 130 5.34 -6.97 -16.10
N ASP A 131 6.42 -7.04 -15.32
CA ASP A 131 7.52 -6.09 -15.41
C ASP A 131 8.38 -6.41 -16.65
N GLY A 132 8.20 -5.62 -17.71
CA GLY A 132 9.07 -5.64 -18.87
C GLY A 132 9.00 -6.91 -19.75
N PRO A 133 9.72 -6.93 -20.88
CA PRO A 133 9.57 -7.95 -21.91
C PRO A 133 9.97 -9.35 -21.42
N ILE A 134 9.22 -10.37 -21.88
CA ILE A 134 9.48 -11.78 -21.59
C ILE A 134 10.91 -12.15 -22.06
N SER A 135 11.80 -12.45 -21.11
CA SER A 135 13.12 -13.00 -21.41
C SER A 135 13.14 -14.52 -21.18
N LYS A 136 14.02 -15.24 -21.89
CA LYS A 136 14.16 -16.71 -21.91
C LYS A 136 14.32 -17.37 -20.52
N ARG A 137 14.54 -16.60 -19.46
CA ARG A 137 14.70 -17.08 -18.09
C ARG A 137 13.38 -17.53 -17.43
N SER A 138 12.23 -17.16 -18.00
CA SER A 138 10.91 -17.53 -17.48
C SER A 138 10.26 -18.68 -18.27
N LYS A 139 11.06 -19.52 -18.95
CA LYS A 139 10.62 -20.81 -19.50
C LYS A 139 11.09 -21.95 -18.62
#